data_AF-A0A7C5G176-F1
#
_entry.id   AF-A0A7C5G176-F1
#
_cell.length_a   1.000
_cell.length_b   1.000
_cell.length_c   1.000
_cell.angle_alpha   90.00
_cell.angle_beta   90.00
_cell.angle_gamma   90.00
#
_symmetry.space_group_name_H-M   'P 1'
#
loop_
_entity.id
_entity.type
_entity.pdbx_description
1 polymer ?
#
loop_
_entity_poly.entity_id
_entity_poly.type
_entity_poly.pdbx_seq_one_letter_code
_entity_poly.pdbx_strand_id
1 'polypeptide(L)' 'QILSAQNEIILGRLGMPFRDKGIQVISLVVEGSTDQIGALTGPLGRLAGVQVK' A
#
# COMPACT_ATOMS: atom_id res chain seq x y z
N GLN A 1 4.21 -8.92 -3.99
CA GLN A 1 3.11 -9.56 -4.72
C GLN A 1 1.74 -8.95 -4.40
N ILE A 2 1.47 -8.51 -3.16
CA ILE A 2 0.17 -7.91 -2.75
C ILE A 2 -0.26 -6.73 -3.63
N LEU A 3 0.61 -5.72 -3.83
CA LEU A 3 0.29 -4.57 -4.67
C LEU A 3 0.04 -4.96 -6.14
N SER A 4 0.85 -5.88 -6.67
CA SER A 4 0.72 -6.35 -8.06
C SER A 4 -0.59 -7.12 -8.30
N ALA A 5 -1.09 -7.83 -7.28
CA ALA A 5 -2.34 -8.58 -7.34
C ALA A 5 -3.59 -7.68 -7.35
N GLN A 6 -3.45 -6.40 -7.00
CA GLN A 6 -4.53 -5.41 -6.96
C GLN A 6 -4.16 -4.20 -7.83
N ASN A 7 -3.39 -4.40 -8.91
CA ASN A 7 -2.89 -3.29 -9.71
C ASN A 7 -4.02 -2.49 -10.40
N GLU A 8 -5.17 -3.13 -10.64
CA GLU A 8 -6.27 -2.54 -11.40
C GLU A 8 -6.93 -1.36 -10.68
N ILE A 9 -6.84 -1.34 -9.35
CA ILE A 9 -7.36 -0.24 -8.53
C ILE A 9 -6.28 0.80 -8.17
N ILE A 10 -5.02 0.59 -8.55
CA ILE A 10 -3.90 1.49 -8.22
C ILE A 10 -3.67 2.45 -9.40
N LEU A 11 -4.07 3.70 -9.21
CA LEU A 11 -3.84 4.78 -10.18
C LEU A 11 -2.40 5.30 -10.16
N GLY A 12 -1.73 5.21 -9.01
CA GLY A 12 -0.38 5.72 -8.85
C GLY A 12 0.32 5.18 -7.61
N ARG A 13 1.65 5.16 -7.67
CA ARG A 13 2.51 4.83 -6.53
C ARG A 13 3.67 5.82 -6.41
N LEU A 14 3.97 6.23 -5.19
CA LEU A 14 5.15 7.01 -4.86
C LEU A 14 5.92 6.32 -3.74
N GLY A 15 7.19 5.99 -4.01
CA GLY A 15 8.10 5.44 -3.02
C GLY A 15 9.06 6.51 -2.51
N MET A 16 9.09 6.73 -1.20
CA MET A 16 9.96 7.70 -0.54
C MET A 16 10.85 6.99 0.49
N PRO A 17 12.15 6.84 0.22
CA PRO A 17 13.09 6.30 1.19
C PRO A 17 13.50 7.38 2.20
N PHE A 18 13.08 7.24 3.46
CA PHE A 18 13.53 8.09 4.56
C PHE A 18 14.72 7.42 5.24
N ARG A 19 15.88 7.48 4.57
CA ARG A 19 17.11 6.80 4.99
C ARG A 19 17.52 7.15 6.42
N ASP A 20 17.43 8.43 6.78
CA ASP A 20 17.80 8.93 8.10
C ASP A 20 16.92 8.38 9.22
N LYS A 21 15.71 7.90 8.88
CA LYS A 21 14.76 7.28 9.81
C LYS A 21 14.74 5.76 9.71
N GLY A 22 15.51 5.17 8.79
CA GLY A 22 15.50 3.73 8.54
C GLY A 22 14.16 3.19 8.05
N ILE A 23 13.29 4.03 7.49
CA ILE A 23 11.95 3.62 7.02
C ILE A 23 11.74 3.91 5.53
N GLN A 24 10.88 3.11 4.92
CA GLN A 24 10.46 3.24 3.54
C GLN A 24 8.96 3.56 3.53
N VAL A 25 8.58 4.70 2.96
CA VAL A 25 7.17 5.09 2.82
C VAL A 25 6.72 4.81 1.40
N ILE A 26 5.55 4.20 1.28
CA ILE A 26 4.87 3.99 0.00
C ILE A 26 3.53 4.71 0.10
N SER A 27 3.30 5.66 -0.80
CA SER A 27 2.00 6.30 -1.00
C SER A 27 1.35 5.68 -2.23
N LEU A 28 0.07 5.33 -2.10
CA LEU A 28 -0.72 4.73 -3.16
C LEU A 28 -1.95 5.62 -3.39
N VAL A 29 -2.21 5.94 -4.66
CA VAL A 29 -3.47 6.53 -5.07
C VAL A 29 -4.31 5.40 -5.65
N VAL A 30 -5.48 5.17 -5.07
CA VAL A 30 -6.35 4.05 -5.45
C VAL A 30 -7.76 4.53 -5.75
N GLU A 31 -8.42 3.86 -6.68
CA GLU A 31 -9.83 4.08 -7.03
C GLU A 31 -10.52 2.72 -7.15
N GLY A 32 -11.63 2.57 -6.42
CA GLY A 32 -12.38 1.32 -6.35
C GLY A 32 -13.42 1.34 -5.24
N SER A 33 -14.18 0.26 -5.13
CA SER A 33 -15.15 0.09 -4.05
C SER A 33 -14.47 -0.12 -2.70
N THR A 34 -15.23 0.09 -1.62
CA THR A 34 -14.76 -0.19 -0.25
C THR A 34 -14.24 -1.63 -0.10
N ASP A 35 -14.88 -2.60 -0.74
CA ASP A 35 -14.46 -4.01 -0.69
C ASP A 35 -13.11 -4.22 -1.40
N GLN A 36 -12.90 -3.58 -2.55
CA GLN A 36 -11.64 -3.65 -3.28
C GLN A 36 -10.49 -2.99 -2.50
N ILE A 37 -10.75 -1.82 -1.90
CA ILE A 37 -9.77 -1.13 -1.04
C ILE A 37 -9.49 -1.95 0.23
N GLY A 38 -10.50 -2.57 0.81
CA GLY A 38 -10.36 -3.48 1.97
C GLY A 38 -9.52 -4.72 1.64
N ALA A 39 -9.71 -5.29 0.44
CA ALA A 39 -8.92 -6.42 -0.06
C ALA A 39 -7.43 -6.07 -0.27
N LEU A 40 -7.11 -4.78 -0.48
CA LEU A 40 -5.73 -4.29 -0.54
C LEU A 40 -5.14 -4.00 0.85
N THR A 41 -5.85 -3.19 1.66
CA THR A 41 -5.35 -2.67 2.94
C THR A 41 -5.32 -3.75 4.05
N GLY A 42 -6.25 -4.70 4.03
CA GLY A 42 -6.31 -5.80 5.00
C GLY A 42 -5.04 -6.65 5.01
N PRO A 43 -4.62 -7.24 3.88
CA PRO A 43 -3.36 -7.98 3.79
C PRO A 43 -2.13 -7.15 4.15
N LEU A 44 -2.08 -5.88 3.74
CA LEU A 44 -0.97 -4.97 4.06
C LEU A 44 -0.87 -4.73 5.58
N GLY A 45 -2.00 -4.53 6.26
CA GLY A 45 -2.04 -4.34 7.71
C GLY A 45 -1.66 -5.58 8.53
N ARG A 46 -1.66 -6.77 7.91
CA ARG A 46 -1.22 -8.03 8.55
C ARG A 46 0.29 -8.30 8.40
N LEU A 47 1.00 -7.53 7.58
CA LEU A 47 2.44 -7.69 7.42
C LEU A 47 3.18 -7.18 8.65
N ALA A 48 4.03 -8.02 9.23
CA ALA A 48 4.87 -7.63 10.35
C ALA A 48 5.79 -6.45 9.96
N GLY A 49 5.78 -5.39 10.76
CA GLY A 49 6.61 -4.20 10.53
C GLY A 49 6.05 -3.21 9.49
N VAL A 50 4.85 -3.45 8.95
CA VAL A 50 4.17 -2.50 8.05
C VAL A 50 3.06 -1.77 8.81
N GLN A 51 2.98 -0.46 8.62
CA GLN A 51 1.87 0.36 9.11
C GLN A 51 1.10 0.91 7.92
N VAL A 52 -0.21 0.69 7.89
CA VAL A 52 -1.12 1.24 6.89
C VAL A 52 -1.91 2.35 7.58
N LYS A 53 -2.02 3.50 6.91
CA LYS A 53 -2.78 4.67 7.35
C LYS A 53 -3.66 5.16 6.22
#